data_AF-A0A7J7H3P9-F1
#
_entry.id   AF-A0A7J7H3P9-F1
#
_cell.length_a   1.000
_cell.length_b   1.000
_cell.length_c   1.000
_cell.angle_alpha   90.00
_cell.angle_beta   90.00
_cell.angle_gamma   90.00
#
_symmetry.space_group_name_H-M   'P 1'
#
loop_
_entity.id
_entity.type
_entity.pdbx_description
1 polymer ?
#
loop_
_entity_poly.entity_id
_entity_poly.type
_entity_poly.pdbx_seq_one_letter_code
_entity_poly.pdbx_strand_id
1 'polypeptide(L)'
;MEQKLQELHEAIVEENLEAFKQKLNDVPKILNKIKVGCYIHTPLHVAAYHGHLEFVKEILEKSPGLVEVLDWRRWSPLHLASAQGHLEIVQALVSENPDMCTAIDGDARTPLHLAAMKGKKEVLDKLFEESLSSPHELMNAKDVAGNTILHLAVRNKELTVCQ
;
A
#
# COMPACT_ATOMS: atom_id res chain seq x y z
N MET A 1 23.18 -2.85 -11.77
CA MET A 1 21.70 -2.79 -11.95
C MET A 1 21.00 -2.68 -10.61
N GLU A 2 21.43 -3.41 -9.58
CA GLU A 2 20.93 -3.26 -8.20
C GLU A 2 21.20 -1.86 -7.64
N GLN A 3 22.38 -1.29 -7.90
CA GLN A 3 22.74 0.08 -7.51
C GLN A 3 21.77 1.14 -8.03
N LYS A 4 21.30 1.04 -9.29
CA LYS A 4 20.36 2.01 -9.87
C LYS A 4 18.98 1.97 -9.21
N LEU A 5 18.53 0.79 -8.77
CA LEU A 5 17.25 0.64 -8.08
C LEU A 5 17.34 1.15 -6.64
N GLN A 6 18.50 0.95 -5.99
CA GLN A 6 18.78 1.53 -4.69
C GLN A 6 18.81 3.06 -4.74
N GLU A 7 19.50 3.65 -5.73
CA GLU A 7 19.49 5.11 -5.94
C GLU A 7 18.08 5.66 -6.22
N LEU A 8 17.19 4.85 -6.82
CA LEU A 8 15.79 5.24 -7.04
C LEU A 8 15.00 5.25 -5.73
N HIS A 9 15.23 4.27 -4.85
CA HIS A 9 14.66 4.27 -3.50
C HIS A 9 15.20 5.44 -2.66
N GLU A 10 16.50 5.73 -2.75
CA GLU A 10 17.11 6.88 -2.08
C GLU A 10 16.47 8.19 -2.55
N ALA A 11 16.25 8.37 -3.85
CA ALA A 11 15.57 9.57 -4.37
C ALA A 11 14.14 9.73 -3.84
N ILE A 12 13.42 8.63 -3.59
CA ILE A 12 12.09 8.65 -2.96
C ILE A 12 12.22 9.06 -1.49
N VAL A 13 13.16 8.47 -0.75
CA VAL A 13 13.40 8.77 0.68
C VAL A 13 13.87 10.22 0.88
N GLU A 14 14.63 10.76 -0.07
CA GLU A 14 15.10 12.15 -0.08
C GLU A 14 14.07 13.14 -0.67
N GLU A 15 12.89 12.67 -1.09
CA GLU A 15 11.82 13.48 -1.70
C GLU A 15 12.25 14.24 -2.98
N ASN A 16 13.25 13.72 -3.70
CA ASN A 16 13.78 14.36 -4.90
C ASN A 16 13.08 13.86 -6.18
N LEU A 17 11.95 14.50 -6.52
CA LEU A 17 11.13 14.12 -7.68
C LEU A 17 11.87 14.29 -9.02
N GLU A 18 12.70 15.33 -9.16
CA GLU A 18 13.43 15.59 -10.40
C GLU A 18 14.50 14.52 -10.65
N ALA A 19 15.28 14.17 -9.61
CA ALA A 19 16.24 13.08 -9.70
C ALA A 19 15.55 11.74 -9.99
N PHE A 20 14.36 11.52 -9.41
CA PHE A 20 13.56 10.34 -9.69
C PHE A 20 13.10 10.26 -11.14
N LYS A 21 12.53 11.34 -11.69
CA LYS A 21 12.11 11.42 -13.11
C LYS A 21 13.27 11.24 -14.06
N GLN A 22 14.42 11.87 -13.78
CA GLN A 22 15.62 11.71 -14.58
C GLN A 22 16.08 10.24 -14.62
N LYS A 23 16.16 9.58 -13.45
CA LYS A 23 16.55 8.16 -13.36
C LYS A 23 15.54 7.25 -14.05
N LEU A 24 14.26 7.58 -13.99
CA LEU A 24 13.21 6.82 -14.66
C LEU A 24 13.30 6.93 -16.19
N ASN A 25 13.61 8.12 -16.71
CA ASN A 25 13.88 8.35 -18.13
C ASN A 25 15.14 7.60 -18.60
N ASP A 26 16.18 7.53 -17.77
CA ASP A 26 17.42 6.81 -18.10
C ASP A 26 17.20 5.30 -18.21
N VAL A 27 16.30 4.72 -17.41
CA VAL A 27 16.00 3.28 -17.40
C VAL A 27 14.52 3.01 -17.13
N PRO A 28 13.62 3.08 -18.12
CA PRO A 28 12.18 2.95 -17.90
C PRO A 28 11.75 1.58 -17.35
N LYS A 29 12.52 0.52 -17.64
CA LYS A 29 12.26 -0.85 -17.13
C LYS A 29 12.79 -1.08 -15.72
N ILE A 30 13.29 -0.06 -15.02
CA ILE A 30 13.81 -0.19 -13.66
C ILE A 30 12.72 -0.52 -12.66
N LEU A 31 11.51 0.01 -12.90
CA LEU A 31 10.32 -0.20 -12.07
C LEU A 31 9.90 -1.67 -12.01
N ASN A 32 10.07 -2.40 -13.11
CA ASN A 32 9.71 -3.82 -13.23
C ASN A 32 10.79 -4.78 -12.66
N LYS A 33 11.87 -4.27 -12.06
CA LYS A 33 12.90 -5.12 -11.45
C LYS A 33 12.57 -5.40 -10.00
N ILE A 34 11.92 -6.54 -9.79
CA ILE A 34 11.30 -6.98 -8.53
C ILE A 34 12.34 -7.53 -7.53
N LYS A 35 13.52 -6.92 -7.40
CA LYS A 35 14.50 -7.39 -6.41
C LYS A 35 15.55 -6.35 -6.02
N VAL A 36 15.55 -5.98 -4.75
CA VAL A 36 16.71 -5.40 -4.06
C VAL A 36 17.00 -6.26 -2.82
N GLY A 37 17.87 -7.27 -2.96
CA GLY A 37 18.34 -8.06 -1.82
C GLY A 37 17.29 -8.94 -1.12
N CYS A 38 17.31 -8.96 0.22
CA CYS A 38 16.55 -9.86 1.10
C CYS A 38 15.08 -9.46 1.31
N TYR A 39 14.66 -8.28 0.83
CA TYR A 39 13.33 -7.71 1.00
C TYR A 39 12.82 -7.23 -0.36
N ILE A 40 11.68 -7.73 -0.83
CA ILE A 40 11.11 -7.32 -2.11
C ILE A 40 10.35 -6.00 -1.90
N HIS A 41 11.03 -4.85 -1.93
CA HIS A 41 10.34 -3.55 -1.97
C HIS A 41 10.48 -2.95 -3.36
N THR A 42 9.35 -2.71 -4.03
CA THR A 42 9.33 -1.91 -5.27
C THR A 42 9.35 -0.42 -4.91
N PRO A 43 9.72 0.46 -5.86
CA PRO A 43 9.62 1.91 -5.65
C PRO A 43 8.23 2.35 -5.19
N LEU A 44 7.17 1.67 -5.65
CA LEU A 44 5.80 1.92 -5.23
C LEU A 44 5.57 1.57 -3.75
N HIS A 45 6.16 0.48 -3.22
CA HIS A 45 6.11 0.17 -1.79
C HIS A 45 6.79 1.25 -0.95
N VAL A 46 7.96 1.73 -1.39
CA VAL A 46 8.71 2.78 -0.69
C VAL A 46 7.91 4.08 -0.68
N ALA A 47 7.41 4.52 -1.83
CA ALA A 47 6.59 5.73 -1.93
C ALA A 47 5.30 5.63 -1.10
N ALA A 48 4.62 4.47 -1.14
CA ALA A 48 3.43 4.19 -0.34
C ALA A 48 3.71 4.12 1.17
N TYR A 49 4.89 3.66 1.59
CA TYR A 49 5.29 3.63 3.00
C TYR A 49 5.58 5.05 3.53
N HIS A 50 6.28 5.87 2.74
CA HIS A 50 6.71 7.20 3.15
C HIS A 50 5.64 8.29 2.97
N GLY A 51 4.59 8.06 2.18
CA GLY A 51 3.53 9.06 1.98
C GLY A 51 3.78 9.99 0.79
N HIS A 52 4.64 9.63 -0.15
CA HIS A 52 5.01 10.48 -1.27
C HIS A 52 4.07 10.31 -2.48
N LEU A 53 2.92 10.99 -2.44
CA LEU A 53 1.86 10.90 -3.45
C LEU A 53 2.34 11.18 -4.88
N GLU A 54 3.17 12.19 -5.09
CA GLU A 54 3.61 12.59 -6.43
C GLU A 54 4.46 11.49 -7.09
N PHE A 55 5.25 10.76 -6.29
CA PHE A 55 5.99 9.60 -6.77
C PHE A 55 5.07 8.43 -7.07
N VAL A 56 4.04 8.20 -6.25
CA VAL A 56 3.01 7.17 -6.50
C VAL A 56 2.35 7.44 -7.85
N LYS A 57 1.87 8.66 -8.12
CA LYS A 57 1.25 9.02 -9.40
C LYS A 57 2.19 8.78 -10.59
N GLU A 58 3.42 9.29 -10.53
CA GLU A 58 4.39 9.11 -11.61
C GLU A 58 4.70 7.63 -11.88
N ILE A 59 4.83 6.82 -10.81
CA ILE A 59 5.06 5.37 -10.94
C ILE A 59 3.87 4.69 -11.58
N LEU A 60 2.64 5.02 -11.18
CA LEU A 60 1.41 4.43 -11.71
C LEU A 60 1.20 4.79 -13.18
N GLU A 61 1.48 6.04 -13.57
CA GLU A 61 1.42 6.47 -14.97
C GLU A 61 2.35 5.66 -15.88
N LYS A 62 3.54 5.27 -15.39
CA LYS A 62 4.50 4.48 -16.18
C LYS A 62 4.30 2.98 -16.05
N SER A 63 3.81 2.50 -14.92
CA SER A 63 3.77 1.07 -14.58
C SER A 63 2.62 0.77 -13.61
N PRO A 64 1.36 0.80 -14.08
CA PRO A 64 0.18 0.61 -13.23
C PRO A 64 0.12 -0.79 -12.61
N GLY A 65 0.66 -1.81 -13.29
CA GLY A 65 0.72 -3.19 -12.78
C GLY A 65 1.56 -3.37 -11.51
N LEU A 66 2.28 -2.35 -11.04
CA LEU A 66 3.01 -2.42 -9.77
C LEU A 66 2.10 -2.44 -8.54
N VAL A 67 0.82 -2.05 -8.67
CA VAL A 67 -0.16 -2.09 -7.55
C VAL A 67 -0.39 -3.50 -7.02
N GLU A 68 -0.20 -4.52 -7.86
CA GLU A 68 -0.42 -5.94 -7.52
C GLU A 68 0.83 -6.62 -6.96
N VAL A 69 1.99 -5.98 -7.07
CA VAL A 69 3.25 -6.59 -6.62
C VAL A 69 3.24 -6.69 -5.10
N LEU A 70 3.62 -7.86 -4.59
CA LEU A 70 3.68 -8.12 -3.17
C LEU A 70 5.13 -8.13 -2.67
N ASP A 71 5.34 -7.60 -1.47
CA ASP A 71 6.63 -7.66 -0.79
C ASP A 71 6.88 -9.04 -0.15
N TRP A 72 7.98 -9.15 0.61
CA TRP A 72 8.36 -10.38 1.30
C TRP A 72 7.39 -10.83 2.41
N ARG A 73 6.58 -9.92 2.96
CA ARG A 73 5.45 -10.21 3.88
C ARG A 73 4.14 -10.44 3.14
N ARG A 74 4.20 -10.47 1.81
CA ARG A 74 3.06 -10.47 0.91
C ARG A 74 2.20 -9.21 1.04
N TRP A 75 2.77 -8.09 1.47
CA TRP A 75 2.07 -6.80 1.52
C TRP A 75 2.09 -6.16 0.14
N SER A 76 0.94 -5.69 -0.32
CA SER A 76 0.87 -4.81 -1.48
C SER A 76 1.18 -3.36 -1.08
N PRO A 77 1.43 -2.44 -2.03
CA PRO A 77 1.55 -1.02 -1.75
C PRO A 77 0.32 -0.46 -1.01
N LEU A 78 -0.88 -0.98 -1.30
CA LEU A 78 -2.11 -0.60 -0.62
C LEU A 78 -2.08 -1.01 0.85
N HIS A 79 -1.60 -2.21 1.19
CA HIS A 79 -1.42 -2.63 2.58
C HIS A 79 -0.51 -1.67 3.37
N LEU A 80 0.60 -1.24 2.76
CA LEU A 80 1.53 -0.27 3.37
C LEU A 80 0.87 1.10 3.57
N ALA A 81 0.26 1.65 2.52
CA ALA A 81 -0.42 2.95 2.59
C ALA A 81 -1.53 2.94 3.64
N SER A 82 -2.30 1.85 3.71
CA SER A 82 -3.38 1.69 4.68
C SER A 82 -2.89 1.54 6.12
N ALA A 83 -1.79 0.81 6.34
CA ALA A 83 -1.18 0.70 7.65
C ALA A 83 -0.63 2.05 8.16
N GLN A 84 -0.09 2.87 7.26
CA GLN A 84 0.49 4.16 7.62
C GLN A 84 -0.54 5.29 7.73
N GLY A 85 -1.68 5.15 7.04
CA GLY A 85 -2.76 6.14 7.07
C GLY A 85 -2.67 7.18 5.96
N HIS A 86 -1.97 6.89 4.86
CA HIS A 86 -1.80 7.84 3.76
C HIS A 86 -3.01 7.82 2.84
N LEU A 87 -4.04 8.59 3.20
CA LEU A 87 -5.36 8.59 2.55
C LEU A 87 -5.29 8.85 1.04
N GLU A 88 -4.54 9.85 0.61
CA GLU A 88 -4.44 10.24 -0.79
C GLU A 88 -3.77 9.15 -1.64
N ILE A 89 -2.82 8.41 -1.06
CA ILE A 89 -2.17 7.27 -1.71
C ILE A 89 -3.13 6.10 -1.79
N VAL A 90 -3.89 5.83 -0.74
CA VAL A 90 -4.94 4.80 -0.75
C VAL A 90 -5.93 5.09 -1.88
N GLN A 91 -6.40 6.33 -2.01
CA GLN A 91 -7.31 6.73 -3.09
C GLN A 91 -6.70 6.52 -4.48
N ALA A 92 -5.44 6.93 -4.68
CA ALA A 92 -4.74 6.73 -5.95
C ALA A 92 -4.61 5.24 -6.30
N LEU A 93 -4.20 4.40 -5.35
CA LEU A 93 -4.01 2.97 -5.58
C LEU A 93 -5.34 2.24 -5.84
N VAL A 94 -6.40 2.61 -5.12
CA VAL A 94 -7.74 2.02 -5.30
C VAL A 94 -8.36 2.47 -6.61
N SER A 95 -8.12 3.72 -7.04
CA SER A 95 -8.58 4.22 -8.34
C SER A 95 -7.93 3.46 -9.51
N GLU A 96 -6.66 3.07 -9.37
CA GLU A 96 -5.97 2.25 -10.37
C GLU A 96 -6.46 0.79 -10.37
N ASN A 97 -6.64 0.18 -9.20
CA ASN A 97 -7.17 -1.17 -9.10
C ASN A 97 -8.01 -1.37 -7.81
N PRO A 98 -9.36 -1.31 -7.91
CA PRO A 98 -10.26 -1.50 -6.78
C PRO A 98 -10.20 -2.90 -6.16
N ASP A 99 -9.83 -3.92 -6.95
CA ASP A 99 -9.78 -5.32 -6.48
C ASP A 99 -8.75 -5.51 -5.36
N MET A 100 -7.75 -4.63 -5.29
CA MET A 100 -6.73 -4.64 -4.25
C MET A 100 -7.28 -4.40 -2.84
N CYS A 101 -8.50 -3.85 -2.69
CA CYS A 101 -9.18 -3.74 -1.40
C CYS A 101 -9.46 -5.11 -0.75
N THR A 102 -9.57 -6.16 -1.56
CA THR A 102 -9.79 -7.55 -1.12
C THR A 102 -8.51 -8.38 -1.04
N ALA A 103 -7.37 -7.81 -1.45
CA ALA A 103 -6.09 -8.50 -1.39
C ALA A 103 -5.75 -8.88 0.05
N ILE A 104 -5.13 -10.04 0.21
CA ILE A 104 -4.72 -10.56 1.51
C ILE A 104 -3.21 -10.69 1.61
N ASP A 105 -2.67 -10.31 2.77
CA ASP A 105 -1.28 -10.50 3.11
C ASP A 105 -0.95 -11.94 3.59
N GLY A 106 0.29 -12.16 4.04
CA GLY A 106 0.74 -13.44 4.58
C GLY A 106 -0.01 -13.90 5.84
N ASP A 107 -0.64 -12.99 6.56
CA ASP A 107 -1.47 -13.24 7.75
C ASP A 107 -2.97 -13.24 7.41
N ALA A 108 -3.34 -13.35 6.13
CA ALA A 108 -4.71 -13.26 5.64
C ALA A 108 -5.42 -11.94 6.01
N ARG A 109 -4.66 -10.86 6.24
CA ARG A 109 -5.20 -9.54 6.53
C ARG A 109 -5.40 -8.76 5.24
N THR A 110 -6.51 -8.05 5.17
CA THR A 110 -6.78 -7.08 4.09
C THR A 110 -6.22 -5.71 4.43
N PRO A 111 -6.11 -4.76 3.48
CA PRO A 111 -5.73 -3.38 3.78
C PRO A 111 -6.62 -2.75 4.86
N LEU A 112 -7.91 -3.11 4.88
CA LEU A 112 -8.88 -2.68 5.90
C LEU A 112 -8.51 -3.19 7.30
N HIS A 113 -8.05 -4.44 7.42
CA HIS A 113 -7.55 -4.98 8.70
C HIS A 113 -6.33 -4.19 9.19
N LEU A 114 -5.43 -3.78 8.29
CA LEU A 114 -4.25 -3.01 8.67
C LEU A 114 -4.62 -1.58 9.10
N ALA A 115 -5.52 -0.90 8.37
CA ALA A 115 -6.04 0.40 8.77
C ALA A 115 -6.74 0.33 10.14
N ALA A 116 -7.58 -0.69 10.35
CA ALA A 116 -8.27 -0.94 11.62
C ALA A 116 -7.29 -1.27 12.76
N MET A 117 -6.29 -2.10 12.50
CA MET A 117 -5.26 -2.41 13.49
C MET A 117 -4.46 -1.16 13.86
N LYS A 118 -4.22 -0.25 12.93
CA LYS A 118 -3.38 0.95 13.13
C LYS A 118 -4.17 2.21 13.52
N GLY A 119 -5.46 2.09 13.80
CA GLY A 119 -6.29 3.22 14.22
C GLY A 119 -6.54 4.27 13.13
N LYS A 120 -6.33 3.94 11.85
CA LYS A 120 -6.37 4.89 10.73
C LYS A 120 -7.80 5.11 10.26
N LYS A 121 -8.58 5.84 11.05
CA LYS A 121 -10.03 6.04 10.81
C LYS A 121 -10.33 6.59 9.41
N GLU A 122 -9.63 7.64 8.97
CA GLU A 122 -9.91 8.27 7.66
C GLU A 122 -9.69 7.32 6.49
N VAL A 123 -8.63 6.51 6.55
CA VAL A 123 -8.37 5.45 5.56
C VAL A 123 -9.42 4.34 5.66
N LEU A 124 -9.84 3.98 6.87
CA LEU A 124 -10.84 2.95 7.09
C LEU A 124 -12.19 3.36 6.51
N ASP A 125 -12.63 4.59 6.77
CA ASP A 125 -13.86 5.16 6.21
C ASP A 125 -13.78 5.19 4.67
N LYS A 126 -12.63 5.62 4.12
CA LYS A 126 -12.45 5.66 2.67
C LYS A 126 -12.42 4.29 2.02
N LEU A 127 -11.67 3.33 2.57
CA LEU A 127 -11.67 1.95 2.07
C LEU A 127 -13.07 1.34 2.17
N PHE A 128 -13.84 1.68 3.20
CA PHE A 128 -15.23 1.23 3.34
C PHE A 128 -16.12 1.80 2.23
N GLU A 129 -16.02 3.09 1.92
CA GLU A 129 -16.71 3.74 0.80
C GLU A 129 -16.32 3.14 -0.56
N GLU A 130 -15.03 2.91 -0.81
CA GLU A 130 -14.59 2.34 -2.08
C GLU A 130 -14.93 0.84 -2.19
N SER A 131 -15.06 0.16 -1.05
CA SER A 131 -15.46 -1.25 -0.99
C SER A 131 -16.97 -1.48 -1.03
N LEU A 132 -17.80 -0.46 -1.32
CA LEU A 132 -19.27 -0.55 -1.33
C LEU A 132 -19.84 -1.64 -2.26
N SER A 133 -19.03 -2.22 -3.16
CA SER A 133 -19.40 -3.40 -3.93
C SER A 133 -19.42 -4.71 -3.11
N SER A 134 -18.66 -4.81 -2.00
CA SER A 134 -18.57 -6.00 -1.13
C SER A 134 -18.19 -5.69 0.35
N PRO A 135 -18.83 -4.71 1.04
CA PRO A 135 -18.39 -4.25 2.35
C PRO A 135 -18.61 -5.28 3.47
N HIS A 136 -19.64 -6.13 3.34
CA HIS A 136 -19.96 -7.17 4.32
C HIS A 136 -18.94 -8.31 4.33
N GLU A 137 -18.30 -8.59 3.19
CA GLU A 137 -17.29 -9.64 3.09
C GLU A 137 -15.97 -9.18 3.70
N LEU A 138 -15.58 -7.93 3.48
CA LEU A 138 -14.34 -7.37 4.03
C LEU A 138 -14.39 -7.14 5.54
N MET A 139 -15.53 -6.73 6.08
CA MET A 139 -15.69 -6.51 7.52
C MET A 139 -15.70 -7.83 8.31
N ASN A 140 -16.20 -8.91 7.69
CA ASN A 140 -16.27 -10.24 8.29
C ASN A 140 -15.10 -11.15 7.91
N ALA A 141 -14.23 -10.71 7.01
CA ALA A 141 -13.00 -11.41 6.71
C ALA A 141 -12.20 -11.59 8.00
N LYS A 142 -11.56 -12.76 8.11
CA LYS A 142 -10.81 -13.16 9.30
C LYS A 142 -9.36 -13.31 8.93
N ASP A 143 -8.49 -12.78 9.78
CA ASP A 143 -7.06 -13.05 9.70
C ASP A 143 -6.76 -14.52 10.07
N VAL A 144 -5.50 -14.93 9.94
CA VAL A 144 -5.04 -16.28 10.32
C VAL A 144 -5.33 -16.66 11.77
N ALA A 145 -5.50 -15.67 12.65
CA ALA A 145 -5.85 -15.87 14.06
C ALA A 145 -7.37 -15.84 14.31
N GLY A 146 -8.19 -15.74 13.25
CA GLY A 146 -9.64 -15.71 13.35
C GLY A 146 -10.22 -14.33 13.73
N ASN A 147 -9.40 -13.29 13.78
CA ASN A 147 -9.82 -11.94 14.15
C ASN A 147 -10.45 -11.24 12.94
N THR A 148 -11.62 -10.63 13.16
CA THR A 148 -12.17 -9.65 12.22
C THR A 148 -11.59 -8.26 12.48
N ILE A 149 -11.89 -7.29 11.59
CA ILE A 149 -11.47 -5.90 11.77
C ILE A 149 -11.88 -5.33 13.15
N LEU A 150 -13.05 -5.72 13.67
CA LEU A 150 -13.55 -5.28 14.97
C LEU A 150 -12.72 -5.84 16.12
N HIS A 151 -12.30 -7.11 16.04
CA HIS A 151 -11.41 -7.70 17.02
C HIS A 151 -10.07 -6.96 17.07
N LEU A 152 -9.54 -6.57 15.90
CA LEU A 152 -8.28 -5.81 15.80
C LEU A 152 -8.42 -4.37 16.31
N ALA A 153 -9.51 -3.69 15.96
CA ALA A 153 -9.82 -2.33 16.39
C ALA A 153 -9.95 -2.22 17.91
N VAL A 154 -10.69 -3.16 18.53
CA VAL A 154 -10.89 -3.21 19.99
C VAL A 154 -9.58 -3.53 20.71
N ARG A 155 -8.77 -4.46 20.17
CA ARG A 155 -7.49 -4.83 20.77
C ARG A 155 -6.53 -3.66 20.85
N ASN A 156 -6.57 -2.75 19.87
CA ASN A 156 -5.60 -1.66 19.78
C ASN A 156 -6.05 -0.35 20.44
N LYS A 157 -7.23 -0.29 21.09
CA LYS A 157 -7.79 0.88 21.82
C LYS A 157 -7.90 2.20 21.04
N GLU A 158 -7.41 2.26 19.80
CA GLU A 158 -7.36 3.49 18.99
C GLU A 158 -8.62 3.71 18.14
N LEU A 159 -9.43 2.68 17.89
CA LEU A 159 -10.72 2.82 17.19
C LEU A 159 -11.86 2.58 18.16
N THR A 160 -12.38 3.66 18.73
CA THR A 160 -13.81 3.72 19.08
C THR A 160 -14.59 3.60 17.78
N VAL A 161 -14.97 2.38 17.41
CA VAL A 161 -16.02 2.13 16.42
C VAL A 161 -17.28 2.79 16.97
N CYS A 162 -17.62 3.96 16.42
CA CYS A 162 -18.89 4.59 16.71
C CYS A 162 -20.03 3.67 16.24
N GLN A 163 -21.02 3.51 17.12
CA GLN A 163 -22.26 2.75 16.90
C GLN A 163 -23.06 3.28 15.72
#